data_AF-A0A6P1TL19-F1
#
_entry.id   AF-A0A6P1TL19-F1
#
_cell.length_a   1.000
_cell.length_b   1.000
_cell.length_c   1.000
_cell.angle_alpha   90.00
_cell.angle_beta   90.00
_cell.angle_gamma   90.00
#
_symmetry.space_group_name_H-M   'P 1'
#
loop_
_entity.id
_entity.type
_entity.pdbx_description
1 polymer ?
#
loop_
_entity_poly.entity_id
_entity_poly.type
_entity_poly.pdbx_seq_one_letter_code
_entity_poly.pdbx_strand_id
1 'polypeptide(L)'
;MPDLTKHNIPVAVINIIEWIRLYYNQPLTVQELAEMFGYNPTYLSSLFKKYTGYPLINYINRTRIAISKNLLINDITLKVRTIGKLCGFQDEKLFMKVFKKIEGITPTQYRDTFSHKHMNR
;
A
#
# COMPACT_ATOMS: atom_id res chain seq x y z
N MET A 1 11.13 -4.37 -6.29
CA MET A 1 10.95 -2.90 -6.40
C MET A 1 11.93 -2.41 -7.46
N PRO A 2 11.60 -1.41 -8.28
CA PRO A 2 12.56 -0.84 -9.22
C PRO A 2 13.80 -0.36 -8.48
N ASP A 3 14.96 -0.52 -9.09
CA ASP A 3 16.24 -0.01 -8.59
C ASP A 3 16.22 1.52 -8.68
N LEU A 4 15.96 2.17 -7.55
CA LEU A 4 15.80 3.63 -7.43
C LEU A 4 17.14 4.37 -7.54
N THR A 5 18.29 3.68 -7.61
CA THR A 5 19.62 4.32 -7.64
C THR A 5 20.13 4.62 -9.04
N LYS A 6 19.42 4.21 -10.10
CA LYS A 6 19.87 4.36 -11.51
C LYS A 6 19.23 5.51 -12.29
N HIS A 7 18.26 6.20 -11.71
CA HIS A 7 17.64 7.39 -12.31
C HIS A 7 17.68 8.53 -11.30
N ASN A 8 17.93 9.76 -11.76
CA ASN A 8 17.89 10.94 -10.92
C ASN A 8 16.43 11.22 -10.53
N ILE A 9 15.91 10.49 -9.54
CA ILE A 9 14.52 10.58 -9.10
C ILE A 9 14.30 12.00 -8.56
N PRO A 10 13.27 12.72 -9.03
CA PRO A 10 12.97 14.04 -8.52
C PRO A 10 12.69 13.99 -7.02
N VAL A 11 13.23 14.96 -6.28
CA VAL A 11 12.97 15.11 -4.83
C VAL A 11 11.48 15.10 -4.51
N ALA A 12 10.65 15.67 -5.40
CA ALA A 12 9.19 15.61 -5.29
C ALA A 12 8.65 14.16 -5.18
N VAL A 13 9.12 13.24 -6.03
CA VAL A 13 8.69 11.83 -6.00
C VAL A 13 9.15 11.15 -4.70
N ILE A 14 10.36 11.45 -4.22
CA ILE A 14 10.88 10.94 -2.95
C ILE A 14 9.99 11.40 -1.79
N ASN A 15 9.65 12.69 -1.74
CA ASN A 15 8.81 13.25 -0.68
C ASN A 15 7.39 12.65 -0.69
N ILE A 16 6.82 12.40 -1.87
CA ILE A 16 5.50 11.75 -1.99
C ILE A 16 5.58 10.29 -1.49
N ILE A 17 6.65 9.55 -1.84
CA ILE A 17 6.85 8.19 -1.34
C ILE A 17 6.94 8.18 0.19
N GLU A 18 7.71 9.10 0.75
CA GLU A 18 7.88 9.25 2.20
C GLU A 18 6.56 9.60 2.88
N TRP A 19 5.79 10.53 2.30
CA TRP A 19 4.46 10.88 2.79
C TRP A 19 3.53 9.67 2.80
N ILE A 20 3.47 8.90 1.70
CA ILE A 20 2.67 7.67 1.66
C ILE A 20 3.12 6.68 2.72
N ARG A 21 4.43 6.55 2.98
CA ARG A 21 4.95 5.65 4.01
C ARG A 21 4.50 6.04 5.41
N LEU A 22 4.49 7.34 5.72
CA LEU A 22 4.11 7.86 7.04
C LEU A 22 2.60 7.92 7.24
N TYR A 23 1.84 8.19 6.18
CA TYR A 23 0.40 8.48 6.26
C TYR A 23 -0.47 7.51 5.45
N TYR A 24 0.02 6.29 5.17
CA TYR A 24 -0.69 5.28 4.37
C TYR A 24 -2.11 5.00 4.86
N ASN A 25 -2.36 5.12 6.17
CA ASN A 25 -3.63 4.80 6.80
C ASN A 25 -4.69 5.90 6.64
N GLN A 26 -4.33 7.07 6.15
CA GLN A 26 -5.24 8.18 5.90
C GLN A 26 -5.96 8.02 4.54
N PRO A 27 -7.11 8.67 4.32
CA PRO A 27 -7.63 8.91 2.98
C PRO A 27 -6.54 9.59 2.15
N LEU A 28 -6.13 8.93 1.05
CA LEU A 28 -5.10 9.42 0.15
C LEU A 28 -5.62 9.28 -1.27
N THR A 29 -5.97 10.41 -1.87
CA THR A 29 -6.33 10.53 -3.27
C THR A 29 -5.20 11.18 -4.05
N VAL A 30 -5.22 11.00 -5.38
CA VAL A 30 -4.30 11.73 -6.28
C VAL A 30 -4.52 13.23 -6.16
N GLN A 31 -5.77 13.66 -5.99
CA GLN A 31 -6.13 15.08 -5.88
C GLN A 31 -5.50 15.72 -4.65
N GLU A 32 -5.68 15.12 -3.47
CA GLU A 32 -5.14 15.64 -2.20
C GLU A 32 -3.61 15.72 -2.22
N LEU A 33 -2.94 14.69 -2.75
CA LEU A 33 -1.49 14.70 -2.89
C LEU A 33 -1.02 15.72 -3.95
N ALA A 34 -1.80 15.98 -4.99
CA ALA A 34 -1.45 16.99 -5.98
C ALA A 34 -1.53 18.39 -5.37
N GLU A 35 -2.61 18.70 -4.66
CA GLU A 35 -2.81 19.98 -3.98
C GLU A 35 -1.75 20.21 -2.91
N MET A 36 -1.49 19.22 -2.06
CA MET A 36 -0.50 19.29 -0.98
C MET A 36 0.92 19.57 -1.48
N PHE A 37 1.29 19.02 -2.64
CA PHE A 37 2.63 19.18 -3.21
C PHE A 37 2.71 20.25 -4.32
N GLY A 38 1.63 21.01 -4.54
CA GLY A 38 1.61 22.11 -5.51
C GLY A 38 1.62 21.66 -6.98
N TYR A 39 1.05 20.50 -7.29
CA TYR A 39 0.97 19.94 -8.64
C TYR A 39 -0.46 19.87 -9.14
N ASN A 40 -0.62 19.81 -10.47
CA ASN A 40 -1.87 19.33 -11.04
C ASN A 40 -1.93 17.77 -10.96
N PRO A 41 -3.11 17.18 -10.76
CA PRO A 41 -3.28 15.73 -10.57
C PRO A 41 -2.75 14.87 -11.72
N THR A 42 -2.93 15.33 -12.96
CA THR A 42 -2.49 14.63 -14.18
C THR A 42 -0.97 14.56 -14.27
N TYR A 43 -0.31 15.69 -14.00
CA TYR A 43 1.14 15.78 -13.95
C TYR A 43 1.70 14.93 -12.81
N LEU A 44 1.14 15.02 -11.60
CA LEU A 44 1.54 14.18 -10.47
C LEU A 44 1.46 12.70 -10.82
N SER A 45 0.33 12.27 -11.40
CA SER A 45 0.12 10.86 -11.80
C SER A 45 1.15 10.39 -12.81
N SER A 46 1.45 11.22 -13.81
CA SER A 46 2.40 10.91 -14.88
C SER A 46 3.84 10.88 -14.37
N LEU A 47 4.21 11.88 -13.58
CA LEU A 47 5.53 11.99 -12.94
C LEU A 47 5.78 10.79 -12.02
N PHE A 48 4.84 10.52 -11.11
CA PHE A 48 4.97 9.43 -10.16
C PHE A 48 5.07 8.07 -10.85
N LYS A 49 4.22 7.81 -11.85
CA LYS A 49 4.27 6.56 -12.62
C LYS A 49 5.58 6.41 -13.40
N LYS A 50 6.09 7.50 -14.00
CA LYS A 50 7.36 7.50 -14.74
C LYS A 50 8.51 7.02 -13.86
N TYR A 51 8.60 7.46 -12.62
CA TYR A 51 9.73 7.15 -11.74
C TYR A 51 9.53 5.92 -10.85
N THR A 52 8.29 5.57 -10.49
CA THR A 52 8.02 4.40 -9.64
C THR A 52 7.61 3.15 -10.43
N GLY A 53 7.24 3.31 -11.70
CA GLY A 53 6.64 2.25 -12.52
C GLY A 53 5.17 1.96 -12.21
N TYR A 54 4.58 2.61 -11.20
CA TYR A 54 3.22 2.33 -10.76
C TYR A 54 2.35 3.59 -10.74
N PRO A 55 1.06 3.50 -11.09
CA PRO A 55 0.09 4.53 -10.75
C PRO A 55 0.10 4.80 -9.24
N LEU A 56 -0.03 6.06 -8.84
CA LEU A 56 0.04 6.50 -7.43
C LEU A 56 -0.88 5.69 -6.51
N ILE A 57 -2.14 5.49 -6.92
CA ILE A 57 -3.11 4.69 -6.15
C ILE A 57 -2.69 3.22 -5.99
N ASN A 58 -2.04 2.64 -7.00
CA ASN A 58 -1.53 1.28 -6.91
C ASN A 58 -0.34 1.21 -5.96
N TYR A 59 0.49 2.26 -5.90
CA TYR A 59 1.59 2.35 -4.95
C TYR A 59 1.08 2.44 -3.51
N ILE A 60 0.11 3.32 -3.24
CA ILE A 60 -0.56 3.43 -1.93
C ILE A 60 -1.11 2.06 -1.52
N ASN A 61 -1.86 1.40 -2.40
CA ASN A 61 -2.43 0.09 -2.12
C ASN A 61 -1.35 -0.96 -1.83
N ARG A 62 -0.25 -0.99 -2.59
CA ARG A 62 0.87 -1.91 -2.32
C ARG A 62 1.50 -1.67 -0.95
N THR A 63 1.70 -0.41 -0.55
CA THR A 63 2.19 -0.05 0.78
C THR A 63 1.25 -0.57 1.87
N ARG A 64 -0.06 -0.30 1.73
CA ARG A 64 -1.08 -0.78 2.68
C ARG A 64 -1.13 -2.30 2.77
N ILE A 65 -1.03 -3.00 1.63
CA ILE A 65 -1.00 -4.48 1.60
C ILE A 65 0.27 -5.00 2.31
N ALA A 66 1.44 -4.43 2.04
CA ALA A 66 2.68 -4.83 2.71
C ALA A 66 2.56 -4.76 4.24
N ILE A 67 1.96 -3.69 4.76
CA ILE A 67 1.73 -3.50 6.19
C ILE A 67 0.68 -4.48 6.72
N SER A 68 -0.43 -4.67 6.00
CA SER A 68 -1.47 -5.63 6.39
C SER A 68 -0.93 -7.06 6.50
N LYS A 69 0.01 -7.47 5.64
CA LYS A 69 0.66 -8.79 5.71
C LYS A 69 1.40 -8.98 7.02
N ASN A 70 2.12 -7.95 7.48
CA ASN A 70 2.81 -7.99 8.76
C ASN A 70 1.81 -8.15 9.92
N LEU A 71 0.70 -7.39 9.91
CA LEU A 71 -0.35 -7.52 10.92
C LEU A 71 -1.04 -8.90 10.88
N LEU A 72 -1.28 -9.45 9.70
CA LEU A 72 -1.91 -10.76 9.53
C LEU A 72 -1.09 -11.90 10.14
N ILE A 73 0.24 -11.82 10.10
CA ILE A 73 1.14 -12.88 10.62
C ILE A 73 1.51 -12.69 12.10
N ASN A 74 1.53 -11.45 12.59
CA ASN A 74 2.01 -11.13 13.93
C ASN A 74 0.88 -10.95 14.96
N ASP A 75 -0.34 -10.61 14.51
CA ASP A 75 -1.49 -10.44 15.41
C ASP A 75 -2.69 -11.28 14.96
N ILE A 76 -2.72 -12.51 15.47
CA ILE A 76 -3.77 -13.48 15.15
C ILE A 76 -5.14 -13.10 15.74
N THR A 77 -5.15 -12.24 16.76
CA THR A 77 -6.38 -11.86 17.47
C THR A 77 -7.17 -10.80 16.69
N LEU A 78 -6.47 -10.00 15.88
CA LEU A 78 -7.13 -9.02 15.03
C LEU A 78 -7.95 -9.71 13.94
N LYS A 79 -9.19 -9.25 13.78
CA LYS A 79 -10.05 -9.66 12.65
C LYS A 79 -9.50 -9.08 11.35
N VAL A 80 -9.57 -9.84 10.27
CA VAL A 80 -9.14 -9.42 8.91
C VAL A 80 -9.75 -8.06 8.52
N ARG A 81 -11.04 -7.86 8.80
CA ARG A 81 -11.73 -6.57 8.62
C ARG A 81 -11.06 -5.41 9.35
N THR A 82 -10.68 -5.63 10.61
CA THR A 82 -10.02 -4.62 11.45
C THR A 82 -8.65 -4.26 10.88
N ILE A 83 -7.89 -5.25 10.42
CA ILE A 83 -6.59 -5.03 9.77
C ILE A 83 -6.75 -4.16 8.52
N GLY A 84 -7.73 -4.44 7.67
CA GLY A 84 -8.01 -3.62 6.49
C GLY A 84 -8.24 -2.15 6.86
N LYS A 85 -9.06 -1.89 7.88
CA LYS A 85 -9.31 -0.54 8.40
C LYS A 85 -8.06 0.14 8.93
N LEU A 86 -7.27 -0.56 9.76
CA LEU A 86 -6.00 -0.04 10.29
C LEU A 86 -5.01 0.31 9.18
N CYS A 87 -5.07 -0.41 8.05
CA CYS A 87 -4.24 -0.15 6.89
C CYS A 87 -4.81 0.94 5.95
N GLY A 88 -5.88 1.64 6.32
CA GLY A 88 -6.45 2.73 5.53
C GLY A 88 -7.44 2.30 4.44
N PHE A 89 -7.93 1.05 4.47
CA PHE A 89 -9.06 0.63 3.62
C PHE A 89 -10.37 0.90 4.35
N GLN A 90 -11.16 1.85 3.84
CA GLN A 90 -12.49 2.13 4.38
C GLN A 90 -13.52 1.03 4.03
N ASP A 91 -13.37 0.43 2.85
CA ASP A 91 -14.20 -0.67 2.38
C ASP A 91 -13.45 -2.01 2.48
N GLU A 92 -14.01 -2.93 3.25
CA GLU A 92 -13.50 -4.29 3.41
C GLU A 92 -13.50 -5.09 2.10
N LYS A 93 -14.55 -4.96 1.27
CA LYS A 93 -14.60 -5.65 -0.03
C LYS A 93 -13.48 -5.18 -0.95
N LEU A 94 -13.19 -3.87 -0.92
CA LEU A 94 -12.07 -3.31 -1.66
C LEU A 94 -10.74 -3.86 -1.14
N PHE A 95 -10.54 -3.90 0.17
CA PHE A 95 -9.35 -4.51 0.79
C PHE A 95 -9.15 -5.95 0.32
N MET A 96 -10.19 -6.80 0.45
CA MET A 96 -10.12 -8.21 0.06
C MET A 96 -9.77 -8.37 -1.43
N LYS A 97 -10.38 -7.56 -2.30
CA LYS A 97 -10.13 -7.57 -3.75
C LYS A 97 -8.70 -7.14 -4.08
N VAL A 98 -8.22 -6.06 -3.47
CA VAL A 98 -6.87 -5.52 -3.69
C VAL A 98 -5.81 -6.47 -3.16
N PHE A 99 -6.00 -7.02 -1.96
CA PHE A 99 -5.09 -7.99 -1.37
C PHE A 99 -4.96 -9.22 -2.27
N LYS A 100 -6.08 -9.85 -2.65
CA LYS A 100 -6.07 -11.02 -3.53
C LYS A 100 -5.44 -10.73 -4.89
N LYS A 101 -5.66 -9.53 -5.44
CA LYS A 101 -5.04 -9.11 -6.70
C LYS A 101 -3.51 -8.99 -6.60
N ILE A 102 -2.99 -8.54 -5.46
CA ILE A 102 -1.55 -8.28 -5.26
C ILE A 102 -0.82 -9.56 -4.84
N GLU A 103 -1.40 -10.36 -3.95
CA GLU A 103 -0.75 -11.53 -3.35
C GLU A 103 -1.20 -12.88 -3.95
N GLY A 104 -2.25 -12.89 -4.78
CA GLY A 104 -2.81 -14.10 -5.39
C GLY A 104 -3.78 -14.89 -4.50
N ILE A 105 -3.73 -14.71 -3.17
CA ILE A 105 -4.59 -15.39 -2.19
C ILE A 105 -5.34 -14.39 -1.30
N THR A 106 -6.39 -14.84 -0.62
CA THR A 106 -7.15 -13.98 0.32
C THR A 106 -6.35 -13.67 1.59
N PRO A 107 -6.64 -12.57 2.31
CA PRO A 107 -6.00 -12.29 3.59
C PRO A 107 -6.09 -13.42 4.62
N THR A 108 -7.23 -14.12 4.68
CA THR A 108 -7.42 -15.28 5.56
C THR A 108 -6.49 -16.42 5.17
N GLN A 109 -6.47 -16.80 3.88
CA GLN A 109 -5.55 -17.82 3.39
C GLN A 109 -4.08 -17.44 3.64
N TYR A 110 -3.73 -16.17 3.46
CA TYR A 110 -2.38 -15.67 3.76
C TYR A 110 -2.02 -15.86 5.24
N ARG A 111 -2.91 -15.46 6.16
CA ARG A 111 -2.74 -15.68 7.59
C ARG A 111 -2.57 -17.16 7.93
N ASP A 112 -3.43 -18.02 7.39
CA ASP A 112 -3.40 -19.46 7.69
C ASP A 112 -2.11 -20.10 7.16
N THR A 113 -1.59 -19.62 6.03
CA THR A 113 -0.35 -20.14 5.41
C THR A 113 0.90 -19.68 6.14
N PHE A 114 0.95 -18.44 6.61
CA PHE A 114 2.19 -17.79 7.08
C PHE A 114 2.21 -17.44 8.57
N SER A 115 1.14 -17.68 9.33
CA SER A 115 1.17 -17.44 10.78
C SER A 115 2.00 -18.52 11.48
N HIS A 116 2.81 -18.09 12.46
CA HIS A 116 3.73 -18.94 13.22
C HIS A 116 3.06 -20.15 13.92
N LYS A 117 1.72 -20.14 14.06
CA LYS A 117 0.95 -21.26 14.63
C LYS A 117 0.98 -22.54 13.78
N HIS A 118 1.33 -22.46 12.49
CA HIS A 118 1.42 -23.60 11.59
C HIS A 118 2.84 -24.14 11.36
N MET A 119 3.86 -23.51 11.95
CA MET A 119 5.28 -23.89 11.79
C MET A 119 5.78 -24.88 12.88
N ASN A 120 4.89 -25.36 13.74
CA ASN A 120 5.14 -26.39 14.76
C ASN A 120 4.21 -27.61 14.54
N ARG A 121 4.33 -28.28 13.40
CA ARG A 121 3.78 -29.63 13.19
C ARG A 121 4.89 -30.59 12.80
#